data_AF-A0A0J7IED8-F1
#
_entry.id   AF-A0A0J7IED8-F1
#
_cell.length_a   1.000
_cell.length_b   1.000
_cell.length_c   1.000
_cell.angle_alpha   90.00
_cell.angle_beta   90.00
_cell.angle_gamma   90.00
#
_symmetry.space_group_name_H-M   'P 1'
#
loop_
_entity.id
_entity.type
_entity.pdbx_description
1 polymer ?
#
loop_
_entity_poly.entity_id
_entity_poly.type
_entity_poly.pdbx_seq_one_letter_code
_entity_poly.pdbx_strand_id
1 'polypeptide(L)'
;MKKTILTLTLLGGFAICFGQSIIGKYAESAIIAPDKVRNMMQNDVVITQDKSSSKKIWISNLIGKTTFYAVRNAANEDKEVYNIPPQNMAGYAVNIGCIVFDKEEQQISIALNNKSNCLGMSPLDYGNVSVGKGGIKAGGVKVGANGEISAGGTKTGKKGVSVNAKQALSGVQYVGSKK
;
A
#
# COMPACT_ATOMS: atom_id res chain seq x y z
N MET A 1 58.04 -28.80 -25.58
CA MET A 1 57.29 -27.54 -25.82
C MET A 1 55.86 -27.73 -25.33
N LYS A 2 55.42 -26.84 -24.44
CA LYS A 2 54.14 -26.89 -23.72
C LYS A 2 52.95 -26.70 -24.68
N LYS A 3 51.94 -27.58 -24.62
CA LYS A 3 50.59 -27.29 -25.10
C LYS A 3 49.66 -27.31 -23.90
N THR A 4 49.53 -26.16 -23.26
CA THR A 4 48.60 -25.93 -22.16
C THR A 4 47.18 -25.90 -22.69
N ILE A 5 46.37 -26.80 -22.14
CA ILE A 5 44.92 -26.79 -22.16
C ILE A 5 44.46 -25.51 -21.47
N LEU A 6 43.58 -24.72 -22.10
CA LEU A 6 42.82 -23.70 -21.39
C LEU A 6 41.35 -23.81 -21.80
N THR A 7 40.64 -24.63 -21.05
CA THR A 7 39.19 -24.68 -20.99
C THR A 7 38.72 -23.40 -20.31
N LEU A 8 38.19 -22.44 -21.08
CA LEU A 8 37.57 -21.24 -20.52
C LEU A 8 36.10 -21.55 -20.20
N THR A 9 35.86 -22.13 -19.02
CA THR A 9 34.52 -22.24 -18.45
C THR A 9 34.04 -20.83 -18.07
N LEU A 10 33.17 -20.28 -18.91
CA LEU A 10 32.47 -19.03 -18.65
C LEU A 10 31.42 -19.27 -17.54
N LEU A 11 31.85 -19.23 -16.28
CA LEU A 11 30.95 -19.06 -15.13
C LEU A 11 30.56 -17.58 -15.05
N GLY A 12 29.72 -17.16 -16.00
CA GLY A 12 28.96 -15.93 -15.89
C GLY A 12 27.87 -16.15 -14.84
N GLY A 13 28.17 -15.82 -13.59
CA GLY A 13 27.18 -15.81 -12.53
C GLY A 13 26.02 -14.90 -12.93
N PHE A 14 24.85 -15.48 -13.15
CA PHE A 14 23.60 -14.73 -13.08
C PHE A 14 23.47 -14.27 -11.63
N ALA A 15 23.88 -13.03 -11.37
CA ALA A 15 23.44 -12.30 -10.20
C ALA A 15 21.92 -12.13 -10.37
N ILE A 16 21.16 -13.05 -9.78
CA ILE A 16 19.72 -12.89 -9.63
C ILE A 16 19.60 -11.71 -8.65
N CYS A 17 19.22 -10.53 -9.16
CA CYS A 17 18.79 -9.42 -8.33
C CYS A 17 17.63 -9.93 -7.47
N PHE A 18 17.92 -10.32 -6.23
CA PHE A 18 16.88 -10.53 -5.24
C PHE A 18 16.14 -9.20 -5.10
N GLY A 19 14.87 -9.17 -5.51
CA GLY A 19 14.00 -8.04 -5.24
C GLY A 19 14.15 -7.63 -3.78
N GLN A 20 14.45 -6.36 -3.54
CA GLN A 20 14.69 -5.87 -2.18
C GLN A 20 13.46 -6.19 -1.32
N SER A 21 13.69 -6.66 -0.09
CA SER A 21 12.62 -7.11 0.81
C SER A 21 11.95 -5.92 1.52
N ILE A 22 10.64 -6.01 1.80
CA ILE A 22 9.91 -5.01 2.61
C ILE A 22 10.40 -4.94 4.08
N ILE A 23 11.17 -5.93 4.55
CA ILE A 23 11.70 -5.94 5.92
C ILE A 23 12.71 -4.80 6.09
N GLY A 24 12.58 -4.02 7.17
CA GLY A 24 13.50 -2.92 7.47
C GLY A 24 12.91 -1.88 8.40
N LYS A 25 13.67 -0.79 8.57
CA LYS A 25 13.23 0.42 9.26
C LYS A 25 12.94 1.49 8.21
N TYR A 26 11.89 2.25 8.41
CA TYR A 26 11.43 3.29 7.49
C TYR A 26 11.35 4.62 8.22
N ALA A 27 12.00 5.63 7.67
CA ALA A 27 11.93 7.00 8.15
C ALA A 27 10.70 7.68 7.57
N GLU A 28 9.90 8.36 8.39
CA GLU A 28 8.77 9.17 7.91
C GLU A 28 9.25 10.16 6.84
N SER A 29 8.58 10.13 5.70
CA SER A 29 8.67 11.16 4.67
C SER A 29 7.42 12.03 4.64
N ALA A 30 6.25 11.45 4.94
CA ALA A 30 5.01 12.19 5.11
C ALA A 30 4.00 11.43 5.97
N ILE A 31 3.17 12.18 6.71
CA ILE A 31 2.12 11.62 7.54
C ILE A 31 0.84 12.46 7.54
N ILE A 32 -0.29 11.79 7.32
CA ILE A 32 -1.63 12.36 7.45
C ILE A 32 -2.43 11.48 8.38
N ALA A 33 -3.01 12.05 9.42
CA ALA A 33 -3.81 11.31 10.38
C ALA A 33 -4.89 12.21 10.99
N PRO A 34 -6.07 11.67 11.34
CA PRO A 34 -7.07 12.42 12.10
C PRO A 34 -6.49 12.92 13.44
N ASP A 35 -6.92 14.10 13.90
CA ASP A 35 -6.38 14.74 15.11
C ASP A 35 -6.36 13.82 16.34
N LYS A 36 -7.39 12.97 16.48
CA LYS A 36 -7.52 12.01 17.58
C LYS A 36 -6.40 10.98 17.65
N VAL A 37 -5.71 10.69 16.54
CA VAL A 37 -4.62 9.71 16.49
C VAL A 37 -3.28 10.31 16.09
N ARG A 38 -3.26 11.53 15.57
CA ARG A 38 -2.05 12.22 15.11
C ARG A 38 -0.96 12.29 16.18
N ASN A 39 -1.32 12.60 17.42
CA ASN A 39 -0.37 12.71 18.53
C ASN A 39 0.23 11.37 18.98
N MET A 40 -0.35 10.24 18.54
CA MET A 40 0.19 8.91 18.83
C MET A 40 1.11 8.43 17.71
N MET A 41 1.10 9.07 16.54
CA MET A 41 1.91 8.63 15.42
C MET A 41 3.40 8.69 15.75
N GLN A 42 4.16 7.75 15.20
CA GLN A 42 5.61 7.73 15.32
C GLN A 42 6.24 7.98 13.95
N ASN A 43 7.45 8.53 13.95
CA ASN A 43 8.15 8.90 12.73
C ASN A 43 8.81 7.66 12.07
N ASP A 44 9.29 6.71 12.88
CA ASP A 44 9.99 5.54 12.36
C ASP A 44 9.15 4.28 12.50
N VAL A 45 8.85 3.65 11.37
CA VAL A 45 8.15 2.37 11.31
C VAL A 45 9.15 1.23 11.16
N VAL A 46 8.91 0.12 11.85
CA VAL A 46 9.73 -1.10 11.72
C VAL A 46 8.86 -2.22 11.16
N ILE A 47 9.31 -2.83 10.07
CA ILE A 47 8.67 -3.99 9.45
C ILE A 47 9.56 -5.22 9.64
N THR A 48 8.98 -6.29 10.18
CA THR A 48 9.63 -7.59 10.36
C THR A 48 8.80 -8.71 9.75
N GLN A 49 9.45 -9.81 9.35
CA GLN A 49 8.75 -10.98 8.86
C GLN A 49 8.26 -11.84 10.02
N ASP A 50 7.07 -12.41 9.87
CA ASP A 50 6.56 -13.39 10.82
C ASP A 50 7.38 -14.69 10.77
N LYS A 51 7.69 -15.25 11.94
CA LYS A 51 8.55 -16.45 12.05
C LYS A 51 7.91 -17.72 11.48
N SER A 52 6.58 -17.79 11.45
CA SER A 52 5.85 -18.98 10.99
C SER A 52 5.19 -18.80 9.62
N SER A 53 5.19 -17.59 9.06
CA SER A 53 4.57 -17.33 7.76
C SER A 53 5.33 -16.29 6.95
N SER A 54 5.86 -16.72 5.79
CA SER A 54 6.55 -15.82 4.86
C SER A 54 5.63 -14.77 4.22
N LYS A 55 4.32 -15.00 4.24
CA LYS A 55 3.29 -14.08 3.72
C LYS A 55 2.90 -13.01 4.73
N LYS A 56 3.27 -13.16 6.00
CA LYS A 56 2.85 -12.25 7.07
C LYS A 56 4.02 -11.40 7.53
N ILE A 57 3.75 -10.12 7.74
CA ILE A 57 4.69 -9.16 8.29
C ILE A 57 4.10 -8.49 9.52
N TRP A 58 4.97 -8.08 10.43
CA TRP A 58 4.65 -7.29 11.60
C TRP A 58 5.16 -5.88 11.42
N ILE A 59 4.29 -4.92 11.71
CA ILE A 59 4.54 -3.50 11.63
C ILE A 59 4.48 -2.95 13.04
N SER A 60 5.56 -2.34 13.48
CA SER A 60 5.70 -1.74 14.80
C SER A 60 5.94 -0.24 14.67
N ASN A 61 5.57 0.50 15.71
CA ASN A 61 5.81 1.94 15.83
C ASN A 61 5.18 2.76 14.69
N LEU A 62 3.91 2.50 14.36
CA LEU A 62 3.12 3.41 13.52
C LEU A 62 2.18 4.26 14.38
N ILE A 63 1.37 3.61 15.23
CA ILE A 63 0.44 4.26 16.17
C ILE A 63 0.83 3.85 17.59
N GLY A 64 1.41 4.78 18.33
CA GLY A 64 1.98 4.54 19.65
C GLY A 64 3.05 3.44 19.63
N LYS A 65 3.21 2.73 20.74
CA LYS A 65 4.11 1.56 20.85
C LYS A 65 3.43 0.24 20.49
N THR A 66 2.51 0.27 19.53
CA THR A 66 1.76 -0.92 19.12
C THR A 66 2.46 -1.68 18.00
N THR A 67 2.08 -2.94 17.86
CA THR A 67 2.49 -3.81 16.76
C THR A 67 1.25 -4.48 16.19
N PHE A 68 1.12 -4.50 14.88
CA PHE A 68 0.02 -5.10 14.14
C PHE A 68 0.57 -5.85 12.94
N TYR A 69 -0.25 -6.69 12.31
CA TYR A 69 0.20 -7.49 11.17
C TYR A 69 -0.49 -7.09 9.87
N ALA A 70 0.21 -7.40 8.78
CA ALA A 70 -0.34 -7.39 7.43
C ALA A 70 -0.02 -8.71 6.72
N VAL A 71 -0.85 -9.08 5.75
CA VAL A 71 -0.74 -10.32 4.97
C VAL A 71 -0.54 -9.96 3.51
N ARG A 72 0.47 -10.55 2.87
CA ARG A 72 0.80 -10.33 1.47
C ARG A 72 -0.41 -10.67 0.60
N ASN A 73 -0.84 -9.72 -0.21
CA ASN A 73 -1.94 -9.83 -1.15
C ASN A 73 -1.42 -10.10 -2.56
N ALA A 74 -0.49 -9.27 -3.04
CA ALA A 74 0.09 -9.35 -4.37
C ALA A 74 1.56 -8.91 -4.35
N ALA A 75 2.34 -9.40 -5.31
CA ALA A 75 3.74 -9.01 -5.49
C ALA A 75 4.10 -9.12 -6.97
N ASN A 76 4.76 -8.12 -7.52
CA ASN A 76 5.41 -8.14 -8.83
C ASN A 76 6.84 -7.61 -8.72
N GLU A 77 7.48 -7.32 -9.86
CA GLU A 77 8.87 -6.85 -9.90
C GLU A 77 9.04 -5.46 -9.29
N ASP A 78 8.02 -4.61 -9.35
CA ASP A 78 8.07 -3.22 -8.91
C ASP A 78 7.54 -3.02 -7.48
N LYS A 79 6.50 -3.78 -7.12
CA LYS A 79 5.68 -3.52 -5.92
C LYS A 79 5.29 -4.77 -5.17
N GLU A 80 5.17 -4.63 -3.85
CA GLU A 80 4.49 -5.59 -2.98
C GLU A 80 3.33 -4.92 -2.28
N VAL A 81 2.19 -5.62 -2.26
CA VAL A 81 0.95 -5.13 -1.69
C VAL A 81 0.53 -6.08 -0.57
N TYR A 82 0.22 -5.50 0.59
CA TYR A 82 -0.20 -6.23 1.78
C TYR A 82 -1.53 -5.70 2.29
N ASN A 83 -2.41 -6.61 2.72
CA ASN A 83 -3.66 -6.31 3.38
C ASN A 83 -3.46 -6.24 4.89
N ILE A 84 -3.94 -5.18 5.52
CA ILE A 84 -4.04 -5.08 6.98
C ILE A 84 -5.49 -5.43 7.36
N PRO A 85 -5.74 -6.60 7.95
CA PRO A 85 -7.08 -7.00 8.36
C PRO A 85 -7.56 -6.19 9.58
N PRO A 86 -8.87 -6.25 9.90
CA PRO A 86 -9.44 -5.52 11.02
C PRO A 86 -8.74 -5.81 12.36
N GLN A 87 -8.23 -4.78 13.00
CA GLN A 87 -7.41 -4.85 14.22
C GLN A 87 -7.56 -3.56 15.05
N ASN A 88 -7.32 -3.62 16.35
CA ASN A 88 -7.28 -2.43 17.22
C ASN A 88 -5.83 -2.09 17.58
N MET A 89 -5.46 -0.82 17.41
CA MET A 89 -4.12 -0.29 17.72
C MET A 89 -4.24 0.93 18.62
N ALA A 90 -3.91 0.79 19.91
CA ALA A 90 -3.93 1.89 20.88
C ALA A 90 -5.29 2.63 20.93
N GLY A 91 -6.40 1.88 20.86
CA GLY A 91 -7.75 2.45 20.87
C GLY A 91 -8.23 2.94 19.50
N TYR A 92 -7.39 2.87 18.46
CA TYR A 92 -7.79 3.12 17.08
C TYR A 92 -8.23 1.81 16.40
N ALA A 93 -9.53 1.70 16.10
CA ALA A 93 -10.08 0.57 15.37
C ALA A 93 -9.80 0.71 13.87
N VAL A 94 -8.97 -0.18 13.33
CA VAL A 94 -8.77 -0.33 11.89
C VAL A 94 -9.72 -1.38 11.36
N ASN A 95 -10.54 -0.98 10.40
CA ASN A 95 -11.50 -1.85 9.70
C ASN A 95 -10.95 -2.31 8.35
N ILE A 96 -10.08 -1.50 7.75
CA ILE A 96 -9.41 -1.80 6.49
C ILE A 96 -8.06 -1.09 6.49
N GLY A 97 -7.02 -1.74 5.99
CA GLY A 97 -5.78 -1.07 5.69
C GLY A 97 -4.96 -1.80 4.65
N CYS A 98 -3.95 -1.12 4.17
CA CYS A 98 -3.06 -1.62 3.16
C CYS A 98 -1.65 -1.08 3.30
N ILE A 99 -0.70 -1.84 2.77
CA ILE A 99 0.68 -1.41 2.59
C ILE A 99 1.05 -1.64 1.14
N VAL A 100 1.64 -0.63 0.52
CA VAL A 100 2.31 -0.73 -0.77
C VAL A 100 3.78 -0.47 -0.54
N PHE A 101 4.62 -1.42 -0.92
CA PHE A 101 6.06 -1.26 -0.92
C PHE A 101 6.54 -1.12 -2.36
N ASP A 102 7.18 0.00 -2.65
CA ASP A 102 7.85 0.29 -3.90
C ASP A 102 9.30 -0.19 -3.79
N LYS A 103 9.66 -1.17 -4.62
CA LYS A 103 10.98 -1.82 -4.58
C LYS A 103 12.06 -0.98 -5.21
N GLU A 104 11.73 -0.13 -6.18
CA GLU A 104 12.70 0.75 -6.82
C GLU A 104 13.08 1.88 -5.87
N GLU A 105 12.07 2.56 -5.31
CA GLU A 105 12.27 3.70 -4.42
C GLU A 105 12.56 3.32 -2.97
N GLN A 106 12.50 2.02 -2.63
CA GLN A 106 12.59 1.52 -1.26
C GLN A 106 11.64 2.25 -0.30
N GLN A 107 10.43 2.53 -0.77
CA GLN A 107 9.44 3.33 -0.04
C GLN A 107 8.22 2.50 0.32
N ILE A 108 7.68 2.70 1.52
CA ILE A 108 6.39 2.17 1.92
C ILE A 108 5.35 3.27 1.98
N SER A 109 4.13 2.92 1.57
CA SER A 109 2.91 3.67 1.84
C SER A 109 1.98 2.79 2.66
N ILE A 110 1.60 3.24 3.86
CA ILE A 110 0.62 2.57 4.72
C ILE A 110 -0.63 3.43 4.77
N ALA A 111 -1.79 2.83 4.49
CA ALA A 111 -3.08 3.48 4.65
C ALA A 111 -3.99 2.66 5.57
N LEU A 112 -4.62 3.33 6.54
CA LEU A 112 -5.55 2.72 7.51
C LEU A 112 -6.87 3.48 7.48
N ASN A 113 -8.00 2.77 7.41
CA ASN A 113 -9.35 3.33 7.29
C ASN A 113 -9.48 4.36 6.15
N ASN A 114 -8.65 4.23 5.12
CA ASN A 114 -8.72 5.03 3.91
C ASN A 114 -8.94 4.10 2.72
N LYS A 115 -10.22 3.95 2.35
CA LYS A 115 -10.61 3.02 1.28
C LYS A 115 -10.10 3.47 -0.08
N SER A 116 -10.05 4.77 -0.36
CA SER A 116 -9.54 5.30 -1.63
C SER A 116 -8.08 4.89 -1.90
N ASN A 117 -7.26 4.83 -0.85
CA ASN A 117 -5.85 4.47 -0.97
C ASN A 117 -5.61 2.95 -1.01
N CYS A 118 -6.59 2.16 -0.60
CA CYS A 118 -6.56 0.70 -0.66
C CYS A 118 -7.48 0.14 -1.76
N LEU A 119 -7.84 0.97 -2.74
CA LEU A 119 -8.70 0.55 -3.85
C LEU A 119 -8.06 -0.60 -4.62
N GLY A 120 -8.86 -1.62 -4.89
CA GLY A 120 -8.42 -2.77 -5.69
C GLY A 120 -7.82 -3.91 -4.88
N MET A 121 -7.91 -3.85 -3.55
CA MET A 121 -7.41 -4.88 -2.63
C MET A 121 -8.51 -5.81 -2.14
N SER A 122 -9.79 -5.43 -2.35
CA SER A 122 -10.95 -6.31 -2.19
C SER A 122 -11.55 -6.66 -3.57
N PRO A 123 -12.00 -7.91 -3.78
CA PRO A 123 -12.84 -8.25 -4.94
C PRO A 123 -14.10 -7.37 -5.04
N LEU A 124 -14.60 -6.84 -3.92
CA LEU A 124 -15.72 -5.91 -3.88
C LEU A 124 -15.39 -4.54 -4.50
N ASP A 125 -14.12 -4.16 -4.57
CA ASP A 125 -13.69 -2.91 -5.20
C ASP A 125 -13.81 -2.95 -6.72
N TYR A 126 -13.85 -4.15 -7.30
CA TYR A 126 -14.06 -4.42 -8.73
C TYR A 126 -15.48 -4.92 -9.04
N GLY A 127 -16.45 -4.61 -8.15
CA GLY A 127 -17.84 -5.05 -8.30
C GLY A 127 -18.41 -4.83 -9.71
N ASN A 128 -19.39 -5.67 -10.07
CA ASN A 128 -19.95 -5.77 -11.43
C ASN A 128 -20.15 -4.42 -12.11
N VAL A 129 -19.71 -4.35 -13.37
CA VAL A 129 -19.99 -3.22 -14.25
C VAL A 129 -21.50 -3.19 -14.50
N SER A 130 -22.15 -2.08 -14.18
CA SER A 130 -23.53 -1.83 -14.55
C SER A 130 -23.63 -0.61 -15.46
N VAL A 131 -24.42 -0.76 -16.52
CA VAL A 131 -24.71 0.28 -17.51
C VAL A 131 -26.21 0.55 -17.47
N GLY A 132 -26.60 1.80 -17.28
CA GLY A 132 -28.00 2.17 -17.26
C GLY A 132 -28.23 3.64 -17.63
N LYS A 133 -29.48 4.09 -17.56
CA LYS A 133 -29.87 5.48 -17.88
C LYS A 133 -29.12 6.54 -17.06
N GLY A 134 -28.62 6.17 -15.88
CA GLY A 134 -27.82 7.03 -15.00
C GLY A 134 -26.32 7.06 -15.31
N GLY A 135 -25.85 6.33 -16.33
CA GLY A 135 -24.44 6.20 -16.70
C GLY A 135 -23.84 4.82 -16.37
N ILE A 136 -22.51 4.77 -16.29
CA ILE A 136 -21.72 3.55 -16.05
C ILE A 136 -21.23 3.55 -14.59
N LYS A 137 -21.36 2.42 -13.91
CA LYS A 137 -20.76 2.19 -12.59
C LYS A 137 -19.89 0.94 -12.65
N ALA A 138 -18.64 1.05 -12.23
CA ALA A 138 -17.70 -0.05 -12.12
C ALA A 138 -17.01 0.05 -10.76
N GLY A 139 -17.27 -0.90 -9.87
CA GLY A 139 -16.72 -0.86 -8.50
C GLY A 139 -17.04 0.45 -7.75
N GLY A 140 -15.98 1.11 -7.29
CA GLY A 140 -16.02 2.40 -6.59
C GLY A 140 -16.10 3.65 -7.48
N VAL A 141 -16.07 3.48 -8.80
CA VAL A 141 -16.08 4.58 -9.78
C VAL A 141 -17.45 4.65 -10.46
N LYS A 142 -17.96 5.88 -10.63
CA LYS A 142 -19.19 6.16 -11.37
C LYS A 142 -18.95 7.25 -12.41
N VAL A 143 -19.42 7.00 -13.63
CA VAL A 143 -19.47 7.97 -14.73
C VAL A 143 -20.95 8.24 -15.03
N GLY A 144 -21.43 9.43 -14.71
CA GLY A 144 -22.80 9.86 -14.97
C GLY A 144 -23.05 10.12 -16.46
N ALA A 145 -24.31 9.97 -16.89
CA ALA A 145 -24.72 10.29 -18.26
C ALA A 145 -24.50 11.76 -18.66
N ASN A 146 -24.28 12.64 -17.69
CA ASN A 146 -23.94 14.05 -17.85
C ASN A 146 -22.41 14.31 -17.95
N GLY A 147 -21.59 13.26 -17.97
CA GLY A 147 -20.12 13.34 -17.99
C GLY A 147 -19.47 13.59 -16.62
N GLU A 148 -20.22 13.57 -15.52
CA GLU A 148 -19.65 13.69 -14.17
C GLU A 148 -19.00 12.37 -13.74
N ILE A 149 -17.75 12.42 -13.30
CA ILE A 149 -17.00 11.26 -12.80
C ILE A 149 -16.87 11.40 -11.28
N SER A 150 -17.17 10.34 -10.53
CA SER A 150 -16.97 10.31 -9.08
C SER A 150 -16.22 9.06 -8.62
N ALA A 151 -15.20 9.25 -7.78
CA ALA A 151 -14.40 8.19 -7.18
C ALA A 151 -13.81 8.65 -5.84
N GLY A 152 -13.93 7.85 -4.78
CA GLY A 152 -13.16 8.05 -3.53
C GLY A 152 -13.25 9.47 -2.92
N GLY A 153 -14.44 10.06 -2.85
CA GLY A 153 -14.63 11.42 -2.31
C GLY A 153 -14.28 12.57 -3.27
N THR A 154 -13.78 12.26 -4.47
CA THR A 154 -13.50 13.21 -5.55
C THR A 154 -14.58 13.15 -6.62
N LYS A 155 -14.94 14.32 -7.15
CA LYS A 155 -15.85 14.48 -8.28
C LYS A 155 -15.24 15.41 -9.32
N THR A 156 -15.39 15.05 -10.59
CA THR A 156 -14.94 15.86 -11.72
C THR A 156 -16.09 16.05 -12.69
N GLY A 157 -16.32 17.28 -13.13
CA GLY A 157 -17.34 17.58 -14.13
C GLY A 157 -17.17 18.97 -14.73
N LYS A 158 -18.22 19.49 -15.37
CA LYS A 158 -18.19 20.81 -16.05
C LYS A 158 -17.83 21.99 -15.13
N LYS A 159 -18.03 21.85 -13.82
CA LYS A 159 -17.70 22.86 -12.79
C LYS A 159 -16.28 22.72 -12.22
N GLY A 160 -15.45 21.84 -12.78
CA GLY A 160 -14.11 21.54 -12.31
C GLY A 160 -14.06 20.34 -11.36
N VAL A 161 -13.00 20.29 -10.54
CA VAL A 161 -12.73 19.22 -9.58
C VAL A 161 -13.20 19.62 -8.20
N SER A 162 -13.98 18.75 -7.55
CA SER A 162 -14.45 18.91 -6.18
C SER A 162 -13.95 17.75 -5.32
N VAL A 163 -13.27 18.06 -4.22
CA VAL A 163 -12.71 17.07 -3.29
C VAL A 163 -13.40 17.23 -1.94
N ASN A 164 -14.05 16.17 -1.47
CA ASN A 164 -14.49 16.08 -0.09
C ASN A 164 -13.31 15.65 0.79
N ALA A 165 -12.53 16.62 1.27
CA ALA A 165 -11.34 16.37 2.08
C ALA A 165 -11.60 15.50 3.31
N LYS A 166 -12.78 15.62 3.94
CA LYS A 166 -13.14 14.81 5.11
C LYS A 166 -13.32 13.33 4.77
N GLN A 167 -13.87 13.03 3.59
CA GLN A 167 -13.95 11.65 3.09
C GLN A 167 -12.61 11.15 2.55
N ALA A 168 -11.85 12.01 1.87
CA ALA A 168 -10.53 11.66 1.32
C ALA A 168 -9.46 11.44 2.41
N LEU A 169 -9.62 12.06 3.59
CA LEU A 169 -8.67 12.03 4.71
C LEU A 169 -9.26 11.38 5.97
N SER A 170 -10.24 10.47 5.84
CA SER A 170 -10.91 9.85 7.00
C SER A 170 -10.03 8.90 7.83
N GLY A 171 -8.81 8.64 7.37
CA GLY A 171 -7.92 7.61 7.90
C GLY A 171 -6.47 8.06 8.00
N VAL A 172 -5.60 7.15 8.45
CA VAL A 172 -4.16 7.37 8.51
C VAL A 172 -3.54 7.08 7.15
N GLN A 173 -2.60 7.92 6.75
CA GLN A 173 -1.69 7.71 5.63
C GLN A 173 -0.27 8.00 6.12
N TYR A 174 0.64 7.06 5.90
CA TYR A 174 2.04 7.18 6.23
C TYR A 174 2.85 6.82 4.99
N VAL A 175 3.85 7.63 4.68
CA VAL A 175 4.87 7.34 3.67
C VAL A 175 6.21 7.33 4.37
N GLY A 176 6.99 6.28 4.17
CA GLY A 176 8.31 6.15 4.76
C GLY A 176 9.33 5.56 3.81
N SER A 177 10.55 6.09 3.87
CA SER A 177 11.66 5.65 3.02
C SER A 177 12.60 4.77 3.85
N LYS A 178 13.09 3.68 3.26
CA LYS A 178 13.91 2.72 3.98
C LYS A 178 15.23 3.34 4.42
N LYS A 179 15.64 3.05 5.66
CA LYS A 179 16.96 3.41 6.23
C LYS A 179 18.01 2.34 5.94
#